data_AF-A2QYZ8-F1
#
_entry.id   AF-A2QYZ8-F1
#
_cell.length_a   1.000
_cell.length_b   1.000
_cell.length_c   1.000
_cell.angle_alpha   90.00
_cell.angle_beta   90.00
_cell.angle_gamma   90.00
#
_symmetry.space_group_name_H-M   'P 1'
#
loop_
_entity.id
_entity.type
_entity.pdbx_description
1 polymer ?
#
loop_
_entity_poly.entity_id
_entity_poly.type
_entity_poly.pdbx_seq_one_letter_code
_entity_poly.pdbx_strand_id
1 'polypeptide(L)'
;LLRQYRTATLRALIAADFLTTSDLEVLQALVLFLFSNPGCDLATTLSGAALRLAEKMGLHQDTSDPNISFFEKEMRIRLWWQLCGLGARCRISSTPGMKKPPPTSEIGDVRLPLNVNDADLHPDMTEPPLEHNGPTEMMCVLLKMEASNWRRHFPTATKLFESVMQGSIRSKEVIELECKAVDELNDIYRRKYFHNSDPHIPLHSLTHAIAKLSIARFRFKIRHPRGRLTAADNNAYFTREESDILFESCLTWVQSMMDIRLRSKFPYYLFTHLTTDSYMDAYIYLLSELRRRCSGDRVALAWQLVEELFNEHPELIYGDDDFYAAFGDLVLDAWEHHSHELKKSPGGLGFVTKPRFIERLYHEKTTRGRPRYSNLPSFSDSRELGGLEPQDENDSNWLYWEEFLRL
;
A
#
# COMPACT_ATOMS: atom_id res chain seq x y z
N LEU A 1 27.58 5.93 5.61
CA LEU A 1 27.13 7.07 4.79
C LEU A 1 25.69 7.51 5.12
N LEU A 2 24.65 6.67 4.96
CA LEU A 2 23.24 7.07 5.24
C LEU A 2 23.02 7.65 6.65
N ARG A 3 23.54 6.99 7.69
CA ARG A 3 23.49 7.49 9.08
C ARG A 3 24.15 8.86 9.23
N GLN A 4 25.26 9.12 8.53
CA GLN A 4 25.96 10.41 8.58
C GLN A 4 25.12 11.51 7.94
N TYR A 5 24.54 11.27 6.76
CA TYR A 5 23.63 12.23 6.13
C TYR A 5 22.41 12.50 7.01
N ARG A 6 21.76 11.46 7.55
CA ARG A 6 20.62 11.63 8.45
C ARG A 6 20.96 12.48 9.69
N THR A 7 22.11 12.22 10.32
CA THR A 7 22.57 13.00 11.48
C THR A 7 22.92 14.45 11.10
N ALA A 8 23.58 14.66 9.95
CA ALA A 8 23.93 16.00 9.49
C ALA A 8 22.69 16.83 9.14
N THR A 9 21.72 16.26 8.42
CA THR A 9 20.44 16.90 8.11
C THR A 9 19.68 17.28 9.38
N LEU A 10 19.59 16.37 10.36
CA LEU A 10 18.92 16.67 11.61
C LEU A 10 19.60 17.80 12.38
N ARG A 11 20.94 17.83 12.41
CA ARG A 11 21.69 18.94 13.04
C ARG A 11 21.43 20.27 12.34
N ALA A 12 21.39 20.28 11.01
CA ALA A 12 21.08 21.48 10.22
C ALA A 12 19.64 21.97 10.49
N LEU A 13 18.66 21.07 10.54
CA LEU A 13 17.28 21.40 10.90
C LEU A 13 17.19 21.99 12.30
N ILE A 14 17.87 21.40 13.29
CA ILE A 14 17.92 21.92 14.66
C ILE A 14 18.52 23.33 14.68
N ALA A 15 19.63 23.55 13.96
CA ALA A 15 20.26 24.86 13.89
C ALA A 15 19.39 25.93 13.18
N ALA A 16 18.43 25.50 12.36
CA ALA A 16 17.45 26.35 11.70
C ALA A 16 16.13 26.51 12.49
N ASP A 17 16.09 26.09 13.77
CA ASP A 17 14.91 26.16 14.63
C ASP A 17 13.64 25.61 13.97
N PHE A 18 13.77 24.46 13.28
CA PHE A 18 12.77 23.94 12.36
C PHE A 18 11.35 23.73 12.95
N LEU A 19 11.20 23.62 14.28
CA LEU A 19 9.89 23.46 14.93
C LEU A 19 9.15 24.79 15.12
N THR A 20 9.84 25.92 15.03
CA THR A 20 9.29 27.27 15.24
C THR A 20 9.46 28.20 14.05
N THR A 21 10.13 27.74 12.99
CA THR A 21 10.40 28.50 11.77
C THR A 21 9.13 28.97 11.06
N SER A 22 9.26 30.02 10.26
CA SER A 22 8.27 30.46 9.27
C SER A 22 8.84 30.40 7.85
N ASP A 23 10.00 29.78 7.68
CA ASP A 23 10.69 29.61 6.41
C ASP A 23 10.19 28.37 5.68
N LEU A 24 9.73 28.56 4.44
CA LEU A 24 9.21 27.50 3.59
C LEU A 24 10.28 26.47 3.24
N GLU A 25 11.53 26.89 3.02
CA GLU A 25 12.62 25.99 2.66
C GLU A 25 12.99 25.06 3.82
N VAL A 26 12.94 25.57 5.06
CA VAL A 26 13.18 24.75 6.26
C VAL A 26 12.08 23.70 6.43
N LEU A 27 10.81 24.07 6.17
CA LEU A 27 9.70 23.10 6.17
C LEU A 27 9.84 22.07 5.05
N GLN A 28 10.24 22.48 3.84
CA GLN A 28 10.52 21.56 2.73
C GLN A 28 11.64 20.57 3.10
N ALA A 29 12.75 21.06 3.67
CA ALA A 29 13.85 20.23 4.13
C ALA A 29 13.42 19.22 5.20
N LEU A 30 12.58 19.63 6.15
CA LEU A 30 11.96 18.74 7.13
C LEU A 30 11.14 17.65 6.44
N VAL A 31 10.26 18.00 5.50
CA VAL A 31 9.41 17.03 4.80
C VAL A 31 10.24 16.01 3.99
N LEU A 32 11.28 16.45 3.29
CA LEU A 32 12.22 15.57 2.60
C LEU A 32 12.93 14.62 3.57
N PHE A 33 13.35 15.11 4.73
CA PHE A 33 13.92 14.28 5.79
C PHE A 33 12.93 13.21 6.27
N LEU A 34 11.65 13.56 6.45
CA LEU A 34 10.62 12.60 6.87
C LEU A 34 10.32 11.55 5.79
N PHE A 35 10.34 11.91 4.51
CA PHE A 35 10.18 10.96 3.41
C PHE A 35 11.30 9.92 3.33
N SER A 36 12.48 10.18 3.89
CA SER A 36 13.57 9.21 3.90
C SER A 36 13.25 7.94 4.69
N ASN A 37 12.38 8.02 5.71
CA ASN A 37 11.91 6.88 6.48
C ASN A 37 10.56 7.21 7.15
N PRO A 38 9.44 7.15 6.41
CA PRO A 38 8.12 7.53 6.91
C PRO A 38 7.55 6.56 7.96
N GLY A 39 8.09 5.34 8.06
CA GLY A 39 7.63 4.30 8.99
C GLY A 39 8.21 4.41 10.40
N CYS A 40 9.26 5.21 10.62
CA CYS A 40 9.87 5.35 11.95
C CYS A 40 9.03 6.25 12.88
N ASP A 41 9.12 6.00 14.19
CA ASP A 41 8.38 6.76 15.21
C ASP A 41 8.70 8.26 15.18
N LEU A 42 9.98 8.60 14.97
CA LEU A 42 10.40 9.99 14.80
C LEU A 42 9.68 10.66 13.64
N ALA A 43 9.56 9.98 12.50
CA ALA A 43 8.87 10.54 11.34
C ALA A 43 7.37 10.71 11.61
N THR A 44 6.77 9.80 12.35
CA THR A 44 5.36 9.87 12.76
C THR A 44 5.10 11.12 13.62
N THR A 45 5.87 11.32 14.69
CA THR A 45 5.70 12.48 15.57
C THR A 45 6.00 13.79 14.84
N LEU A 46 7.11 13.85 14.11
CA LEU A 46 7.50 15.07 13.39
C LEU A 46 6.57 15.40 12.21
N SER A 47 5.89 14.41 11.61
CA SER A 47 4.88 14.69 10.58
C SER A 47 3.70 15.47 11.16
N GLY A 48 3.27 15.17 12.39
CA GLY A 48 2.24 15.93 13.09
C GLY A 48 2.69 17.36 13.42
N ALA A 49 3.95 17.53 13.85
CA ALA A 49 4.53 18.85 14.10
C ALA A 49 4.65 19.67 12.80
N ALA A 50 5.11 19.04 11.72
CA ALA A 50 5.22 19.66 10.40
C ALA A 50 3.84 20.10 9.87
N LEU A 51 2.80 19.27 10.03
CA LEU A 51 1.42 19.62 9.67
C LEU A 51 0.98 20.90 10.39
N ARG A 52 1.17 20.96 11.72
CA ARG A 52 0.83 22.14 12.52
C ARG A 52 1.62 23.37 12.08
N LEU A 53 2.89 23.20 11.72
CA LEU A 53 3.74 24.27 11.23
C LEU A 53 3.25 24.83 9.89
N ALA A 54 2.93 23.93 8.95
CA ALA A 54 2.36 24.29 7.65
C ALA A 54 1.01 25.02 7.82
N GLU A 55 0.17 24.58 8.76
CA GLU A 55 -1.08 25.28 9.09
C GLU A 55 -0.82 26.70 9.61
N LYS A 56 0.12 26.87 10.55
CA LYS A 56 0.54 28.18 11.08
C LYS A 56 1.06 29.11 9.98
N MET A 57 1.72 28.55 8.97
CA MET A 57 2.21 29.26 7.79
C MET A 57 1.13 29.51 6.72
N GLY A 58 -0.10 29.04 6.94
CA GLY A 58 -1.25 29.27 6.06
C GLY A 58 -1.32 28.37 4.82
N LEU A 59 -0.60 27.24 4.78
CA LEU A 59 -0.53 26.37 3.58
C LEU A 59 -1.84 25.62 3.28
N HIS A 60 -2.75 25.56 4.25
CA HIS A 60 -4.02 24.82 4.20
C HIS A 60 -5.18 25.61 3.57
N GLN A 61 -4.91 26.82 3.09
CA GLN A 61 -5.88 27.73 2.50
C GLN A 61 -5.24 28.45 1.31
N ASP A 62 -6.05 28.84 0.33
CA ASP A 62 -5.56 29.67 -0.77
C ASP A 62 -5.16 31.05 -0.24
N THR A 63 -3.90 31.42 -0.47
CA THR A 63 -3.39 32.72 -0.03
C THR A 63 -3.71 33.76 -1.10
N SER A 64 -4.74 34.57 -0.85
CA SER A 64 -5.05 35.77 -1.64
C SER A 64 -4.02 36.90 -1.47
N ASP A 65 -2.92 36.65 -0.76
CA ASP A 65 -1.84 37.62 -0.57
C ASP A 65 -1.22 37.97 -1.94
N PRO A 66 -1.27 39.25 -2.36
CA PRO A 66 -0.68 39.69 -3.63
C PRO A 66 0.85 39.71 -3.59
N ASN A 67 1.48 39.64 -2.42
CA ASN A 67 2.94 39.68 -2.28
C ASN A 67 3.60 38.32 -2.49
N ILE A 68 2.83 37.23 -2.52
CA ILE A 68 3.35 35.88 -2.75
C ILE A 68 3.32 35.62 -4.26
N SER A 69 4.49 35.31 -4.84
CA SER A 69 4.59 34.98 -6.27
C SER A 69 3.80 33.72 -6.63
N PHE A 70 3.45 33.57 -7.91
CA PHE A 70 2.78 32.35 -8.35
C PHE A 70 3.62 31.10 -8.05
N PHE A 71 4.93 31.17 -8.31
CA PHE A 71 5.86 30.07 -8.04
C PHE A 71 5.79 29.63 -6.57
N GLU A 72 5.87 30.59 -5.64
CA GLU A 72 5.81 30.28 -4.22
C GLU A 72 4.45 29.70 -3.81
N LYS A 73 3.33 30.22 -4.37
CA LYS A 73 1.99 29.64 -4.16
C LYS A 73 1.94 28.18 -4.60
N GLU A 74 2.45 27.86 -5.79
CA GLU A 74 2.49 26.49 -6.28
C GLU A 74 3.38 25.59 -5.42
N MET A 75 4.54 26.08 -4.93
CA MET A 75 5.40 25.34 -4.00
C MET A 75 4.71 25.05 -2.66
N ARG A 76 3.96 26.03 -2.13
CA ARG A 76 3.14 25.88 -0.92
C ARG A 76 2.05 24.82 -1.09
N ILE A 77 1.34 24.84 -2.23
CA ILE A 77 0.30 23.84 -2.57
C ILE A 77 0.92 22.44 -2.66
N ARG A 78 2.01 22.29 -3.42
CA ARG A 78 2.71 20.99 -3.58
C ARG A 78 3.17 20.44 -2.23
N LEU A 79 3.76 21.29 -1.38
CA LEU A 79 4.21 20.90 -0.05
C LEU A 79 3.06 20.47 0.86
N TRP A 80 1.97 21.24 0.88
CA TRP A 80 0.78 20.94 1.68
C TRP A 80 0.21 19.56 1.36
N TRP A 81 -0.05 19.27 0.09
CA TRP A 81 -0.62 17.98 -0.31
C TRP A 81 0.30 16.79 0.03
N GLN A 82 1.60 16.96 -0.14
CA GLN A 82 2.58 15.94 0.24
C GLN A 82 2.54 15.65 1.73
N LEU A 83 2.48 16.71 2.54
CA LEU A 83 2.45 16.63 3.98
C LEU A 83 1.14 16.03 4.51
N CYS A 84 -0.02 16.40 3.94
CA CYS A 84 -1.30 15.74 4.24
C CYS A 84 -1.23 14.23 3.96
N GLY A 85 -0.67 13.85 2.82
CA GLY A 85 -0.51 12.44 2.45
C GLY A 85 0.44 11.69 3.37
N LEU A 86 1.54 12.33 3.80
CA LEU A 86 2.49 11.76 4.76
C LEU A 86 1.84 11.59 6.14
N GLY A 87 1.19 12.62 6.66
CA GLY A 87 0.51 12.57 7.96
C GLY A 87 -0.61 11.53 7.99
N ALA A 88 -1.39 11.40 6.90
CA ALA A 88 -2.38 10.34 6.77
C ALA A 88 -1.77 8.95 6.85
N ARG A 89 -0.63 8.72 6.17
CA ARG A 89 0.12 7.45 6.26
C ARG A 89 0.58 7.18 7.69
N CYS A 90 1.33 8.10 8.30
CA CYS A 90 1.89 7.91 9.63
C CYS A 90 0.81 7.68 10.69
N ARG A 91 -0.34 8.37 10.58
CA ARG A 91 -1.49 8.16 11.45
C ARG A 91 -2.03 6.73 11.36
N ILE A 92 -2.13 6.20 10.15
CA ILE A 92 -2.68 4.85 9.90
C ILE A 92 -1.68 3.76 10.30
N SER A 93 -0.39 3.93 10.00
CA SER A 93 0.62 2.89 10.21
C SER A 93 1.20 2.83 11.62
N SER A 94 1.16 3.94 12.36
CA SER A 94 1.96 4.09 13.58
C SER A 94 1.14 4.44 14.81
N THR A 95 -0.20 4.49 14.71
CA THR A 95 -1.08 4.79 15.84
C THR A 95 -2.02 3.61 16.11
N PRO A 96 -1.75 2.78 17.13
CA PRO A 96 -2.60 1.67 17.52
C PRO A 96 -4.07 2.07 17.65
N GLY A 97 -4.97 1.29 17.03
CA GLY A 97 -6.41 1.53 17.05
C GLY A 97 -6.91 2.65 16.12
N MET A 98 -6.05 3.48 15.56
CA MET A 98 -6.43 4.60 14.68
C MET A 98 -6.41 4.17 13.19
N LYS A 99 -7.44 3.41 12.78
CA LYS A 99 -7.57 2.91 11.40
C LYS A 99 -8.41 3.81 10.48
N LYS A 100 -8.78 5.00 10.94
CA LYS A 100 -9.60 5.93 10.16
C LYS A 100 -8.71 6.89 9.35
N PRO A 101 -9.03 7.13 8.06
CA PRO A 101 -8.38 8.20 7.33
C PRO A 101 -8.69 9.55 8.01
N PRO A 102 -7.79 10.54 7.91
CA PRO A 102 -8.10 11.90 8.38
C PRO A 102 -9.36 12.44 7.70
N PRO A 103 -10.21 13.20 8.41
CA PRO A 103 -11.35 13.91 7.81
C PRO A 103 -10.94 14.65 6.54
N THR A 104 -11.81 14.66 5.53
CA THR A 104 -11.54 15.40 4.28
C THR A 104 -11.39 16.90 4.52
N SER A 105 -11.99 17.43 5.59
CA SER A 105 -11.86 18.81 6.03
C SER A 105 -10.44 19.18 6.47
N GLU A 106 -9.62 18.22 6.93
CA GLU A 106 -8.21 18.48 7.30
C GLU A 106 -7.34 18.82 6.07
N ILE A 107 -7.78 18.50 4.84
CA ILE A 107 -7.08 18.93 3.61
C ILE A 107 -7.25 20.44 3.39
N GLY A 108 -8.32 21.05 3.92
CA GLY A 108 -8.64 22.45 3.69
C GLY A 108 -9.08 22.76 2.26
N ASP A 109 -9.20 24.06 1.98
CA ASP A 109 -9.62 24.60 0.69
C ASP A 109 -8.42 24.88 -0.21
N VAL A 110 -7.77 23.80 -0.63
CA VAL A 110 -6.58 23.86 -1.50
C VAL A 110 -6.86 23.08 -2.78
N ARG A 111 -6.63 23.72 -3.95
CA ARG A 111 -6.71 23.04 -5.25
C ARG A 111 -5.62 21.97 -5.39
N LEU A 112 -5.77 21.04 -6.33
CA LEU A 112 -4.67 20.15 -6.70
C LEU A 112 -3.47 20.96 -7.25
N PRO A 113 -2.23 20.45 -7.13
CA PRO A 113 -1.08 21.01 -7.84
C PRO A 113 -1.34 21.07 -9.35
N LEU A 114 -0.67 21.99 -10.05
CA LEU A 114 -0.79 22.04 -11.50
C LEU A 114 -0.04 20.89 -12.17
N ASN A 115 -0.64 20.32 -13.21
CA ASN A 115 0.00 19.38 -14.12
C ASN A 115 0.94 20.12 -15.10
N VAL A 116 2.14 20.44 -14.63
CA VAL A 116 3.19 21.14 -15.39
C VAL A 116 4.56 20.48 -15.16
N ASN A 117 5.48 20.64 -16.10
CA ASN A 117 6.87 20.19 -15.94
C ASN A 117 7.65 21.17 -15.08
N ASP A 118 8.79 20.74 -14.53
CA ASP A 118 9.61 21.63 -13.69
C ASP A 118 10.19 22.79 -14.50
N ALA A 119 10.44 22.60 -15.81
CA ALA A 119 10.87 23.65 -16.72
C ALA A 119 9.82 24.75 -16.96
N ASP A 120 8.54 24.48 -16.67
CA ASP A 120 7.45 25.45 -16.79
C ASP A 120 7.34 26.37 -15.56
N LEU A 121 8.13 26.10 -14.51
CA LEU A 121 8.12 26.84 -13.25
C LEU A 121 9.45 27.56 -13.04
N HIS A 122 9.38 28.85 -12.75
CA HIS A 122 10.55 29.67 -12.47
C HIS A 122 10.24 30.66 -11.34
N PRO A 123 11.15 30.92 -10.38
CA PRO A 123 10.91 31.85 -9.28
C PRO A 123 10.47 33.26 -9.74
N ASP A 124 11.04 33.73 -10.86
CA ASP A 124 10.78 35.06 -11.43
C ASP A 124 9.60 35.11 -12.42
N MET A 125 8.79 34.05 -12.52
CA MET A 125 7.62 34.04 -13.40
C MET A 125 6.56 35.05 -12.96
N THR A 126 5.98 35.77 -13.92
CA THR A 126 4.94 36.78 -13.65
C THR A 126 3.53 36.28 -13.92
N GLU A 127 3.39 35.21 -14.70
CA GLU A 127 2.11 34.64 -15.11
C GLU A 127 2.08 33.13 -14.86
N PRO A 128 0.90 32.56 -14.53
CA PRO A 128 0.76 31.12 -14.36
C PRO A 128 1.02 30.36 -15.68
N PRO A 129 1.72 29.21 -15.67
CA PRO A 129 1.87 28.37 -16.84
C PRO A 129 0.51 27.80 -17.24
N LEU A 130 0.39 27.49 -18.53
CA LEU A 130 -0.73 26.70 -19.00
C LEU A 130 -0.58 25.25 -18.51
N GLU A 131 -1.63 24.72 -17.89
CA GLU A 131 -1.65 23.33 -17.48
C GLU A 131 -1.66 22.39 -18.69
N HIS A 132 -0.85 21.33 -18.64
CA HIS A 132 -0.74 20.38 -19.74
C HIS A 132 -1.93 19.41 -19.76
N ASN A 133 -2.41 19.09 -20.96
CA ASN A 133 -3.43 18.05 -21.20
C ASN A 133 -2.82 16.64 -21.37
N GLY A 134 -1.55 16.46 -21.03
CA GLY A 134 -0.79 15.22 -21.18
C GLY A 134 0.10 14.92 -19.98
N PRO A 135 0.89 13.84 -20.05
CA PRO A 135 1.82 13.48 -18.99
C PRO A 135 2.87 14.58 -18.77
N THR A 136 3.16 14.86 -17.50
CA THR A 136 4.28 15.69 -17.04
C THR A 136 5.02 14.95 -15.93
N GLU A 137 6.14 15.51 -15.47
CA GLU A 137 6.86 15.03 -14.27
C GLU A 137 5.96 14.93 -13.03
N MET A 138 4.88 15.72 -12.98
CA MET A 138 3.92 15.76 -11.87
C MET A 138 2.91 14.61 -11.87
N MET A 139 2.76 13.86 -12.98
CA MET A 139 1.66 12.89 -13.16
C MET A 139 1.56 11.84 -12.05
N CYS A 140 2.70 11.35 -11.56
CA CYS A 140 2.76 10.27 -10.58
C CYS A 140 2.27 10.75 -9.21
N VAL A 141 2.64 11.97 -8.86
CA VAL A 141 2.25 12.63 -7.61
C VAL A 141 0.77 13.03 -7.67
N LEU A 142 0.33 13.59 -8.80
CA LEU A 142 -1.07 13.95 -9.03
C LEU A 142 -1.99 12.73 -8.97
N LEU A 143 -1.60 11.59 -9.54
CA LEU A 143 -2.39 10.36 -9.47
C LEU A 143 -2.70 9.93 -8.03
N LYS A 144 -1.73 10.07 -7.11
CA LYS A 144 -1.96 9.83 -5.68
C LYS A 144 -2.92 10.86 -5.09
N MET A 145 -2.69 12.14 -5.36
CA MET A 145 -3.50 13.24 -4.81
C MET A 145 -4.95 13.19 -5.33
N GLU A 146 -5.15 12.70 -6.55
CA GLU A 146 -6.47 12.51 -7.15
C GLU A 146 -7.36 11.60 -6.31
N ALA A 147 -6.83 10.53 -5.71
CA ALA A 147 -7.63 9.66 -4.83
C ALA A 147 -8.12 10.40 -3.58
N SER A 148 -7.27 11.24 -2.99
CA SER A 148 -7.65 12.09 -1.85
C SER A 148 -8.62 13.20 -2.25
N ASN A 149 -8.44 13.78 -3.44
CA ASN A 149 -9.33 14.81 -3.98
C ASN A 149 -10.70 14.23 -4.37
N TRP A 150 -10.73 13.03 -4.93
CA TRP A 150 -11.95 12.27 -5.18
C TRP A 150 -12.69 12.00 -3.87
N ARG A 151 -11.99 11.50 -2.84
CA ARG A 151 -12.56 11.34 -1.51
C ARG A 151 -13.18 12.63 -0.95
N ARG A 152 -12.55 13.79 -1.18
CA ARG A 152 -13.05 15.09 -0.74
C ARG A 152 -14.41 15.46 -1.33
N HIS A 153 -14.68 15.11 -2.58
CA HIS A 153 -15.89 15.53 -3.30
C HIS A 153 -17.01 14.49 -3.33
N PHE A 154 -16.70 13.22 -3.07
CA PHE A 154 -17.64 12.11 -3.22
C PHE A 154 -17.90 11.42 -1.87
N PRO A 155 -19.09 11.55 -1.26
CA PRO A 155 -19.40 10.93 0.03
C PRO A 155 -19.25 9.40 0.04
N THR A 156 -19.57 8.75 -1.09
CA THR A 156 -19.38 7.31 -1.27
C THR A 156 -17.91 6.90 -1.18
N ALA A 157 -17.01 7.74 -1.69
CA ALA A 157 -15.57 7.53 -1.60
C ALA A 157 -15.08 7.62 -0.15
N THR A 158 -15.58 8.59 0.63
CA THR A 158 -15.25 8.68 2.07
C THR A 158 -15.63 7.40 2.81
N LYS A 159 -16.87 6.92 2.61
CA LYS A 159 -17.33 5.65 3.22
C LYS A 159 -16.49 4.46 2.77
N LEU A 160 -16.15 4.36 1.48
CA LEU A 160 -15.28 3.31 0.96
C LEU A 160 -13.92 3.30 1.69
N PHE A 161 -13.25 4.44 1.78
CA PHE A 161 -11.96 4.54 2.46
C PHE A 161 -12.06 4.14 3.93
N GLU A 162 -13.11 4.60 4.62
CA GLU A 162 -13.37 4.24 6.01
C GLU A 162 -13.58 2.73 6.18
N SER A 163 -14.44 2.12 5.37
CA SER A 163 -14.73 0.67 5.39
C SER A 163 -13.49 -0.18 5.11
N VAL A 164 -12.73 0.18 4.07
CA VAL A 164 -11.55 -0.58 3.62
C VAL A 164 -10.43 -0.54 4.65
N MET A 165 -10.24 0.60 5.32
CA MET A 165 -9.18 0.75 6.32
C MET A 165 -9.56 0.17 7.69
N GLN A 166 -10.83 0.25 8.08
CA GLN A 166 -11.31 -0.31 9.35
C GLN A 166 -11.55 -1.83 9.30
N GLY A 167 -11.64 -2.41 8.09
CA GLY A 167 -12.00 -3.83 7.94
C GLY A 167 -13.45 -4.11 8.34
N SER A 168 -14.34 -3.12 8.16
CA SER A 168 -15.74 -3.21 8.59
C SER A 168 -16.46 -4.37 7.90
N ILE A 169 -17.35 -5.01 8.66
CA ILE A 169 -18.24 -6.06 8.16
C ILE A 169 -19.30 -5.41 7.24
N ARG A 170 -19.47 -5.94 6.03
CA ARG A 170 -20.25 -5.32 4.95
C ARG A 170 -21.37 -6.21 4.42
N SER A 171 -22.49 -5.57 4.09
CA SER A 171 -23.59 -6.19 3.35
C SER A 171 -23.28 -6.24 1.86
N LYS A 172 -24.04 -7.03 1.10
CA LYS A 172 -23.87 -7.19 -0.34
C LYS A 172 -24.09 -5.86 -1.10
N GLU A 173 -25.05 -5.06 -0.66
CA GLU A 173 -25.39 -3.77 -1.26
C GLU A 173 -24.25 -2.75 -1.08
N VAL A 174 -23.62 -2.76 0.10
CA VAL A 174 -22.45 -1.91 0.38
C VAL A 174 -21.27 -2.31 -0.51
N ILE A 175 -21.03 -3.61 -0.69
CA ILE A 175 -19.96 -4.12 -1.57
C ILE A 175 -20.18 -3.67 -3.02
N GLU A 176 -21.40 -3.70 -3.53
CA GLU A 176 -21.71 -3.26 -4.89
C GLU A 176 -21.50 -1.76 -5.07
N LEU A 177 -21.95 -0.96 -4.09
CA LEU A 177 -21.74 0.49 -4.09
C LEU A 177 -20.25 0.85 -4.03
N GLU A 178 -19.48 0.16 -3.19
CA GLU A 178 -18.03 0.32 -3.09
C GLU A 178 -17.31 -0.09 -4.38
N CYS A 179 -17.75 -1.16 -5.05
CA CYS A 179 -17.20 -1.54 -6.36
C CYS A 179 -17.42 -0.44 -7.41
N LYS A 180 -18.64 0.13 -7.49
CA LYS A 180 -18.94 1.24 -8.42
C LYS A 180 -18.07 2.46 -8.14
N ALA A 181 -17.84 2.78 -6.87
CA ALA A 181 -16.95 3.87 -6.48
C ALA A 181 -15.49 3.63 -6.93
N VAL A 182 -14.99 2.38 -6.83
CA VAL A 182 -13.66 2.03 -7.34
C VAL A 182 -13.58 2.12 -8.86
N ASP A 183 -14.65 1.74 -9.56
CA ASP A 183 -14.71 1.86 -11.03
C ASP A 183 -14.68 3.34 -11.46
N GLU A 184 -15.38 4.22 -10.74
CA GLU A 184 -15.32 5.67 -10.94
C GLU A 184 -13.89 6.22 -10.78
N LEU A 185 -13.17 5.81 -9.72
CA LEU A 185 -11.77 6.21 -9.53
C LEU A 185 -10.86 5.68 -10.67
N ASN A 186 -11.06 4.44 -11.09
CA ASN A 186 -10.34 3.85 -12.22
C ASN A 186 -10.61 4.60 -13.53
N ASP A 187 -11.83 5.08 -13.75
CA ASP A 187 -12.18 5.89 -14.92
C ASP A 187 -11.56 7.29 -14.85
N ILE A 188 -11.46 7.89 -13.66
CA ILE A 188 -10.69 9.13 -13.47
C ILE A 188 -9.23 8.91 -13.85
N TYR A 189 -8.61 7.81 -13.40
CA TYR A 189 -7.23 7.47 -13.76
C TYR A 189 -7.04 7.31 -15.27
N ARG A 190 -7.93 6.55 -15.92
CA ARG A 190 -7.89 6.34 -17.37
C ARG A 190 -7.99 7.63 -18.15
N ARG A 191 -8.96 8.47 -17.80
CA ARG A 191 -9.25 9.71 -18.53
C ARG A 191 -8.15 10.75 -18.39
N LYS A 192 -7.65 10.97 -17.16
CA LYS A 192 -6.70 12.04 -16.87
C LYS A 192 -5.25 11.64 -17.09
N TYR A 193 -4.87 10.40 -16.79
CA TYR A 193 -3.46 10.01 -16.72
C TYR A 193 -3.04 9.00 -17.78
N PHE A 194 -3.96 8.25 -18.40
CA PHE A 194 -3.61 7.17 -19.35
C PHE A 194 -3.84 7.53 -20.82
N HIS A 195 -4.75 8.46 -21.13
CA HIS A 195 -5.15 8.75 -22.51
C HIS A 195 -3.96 9.16 -23.41
N ASN A 196 -3.00 9.90 -22.86
CA ASN A 196 -1.84 10.44 -23.59
C ASN A 196 -0.50 9.84 -23.10
N SER A 197 -0.53 8.73 -22.36
CA SER A 197 0.68 8.13 -21.80
C SER A 197 1.31 7.09 -22.72
N ASP A 198 2.61 7.18 -22.93
CA ASP A 198 3.42 6.14 -23.58
C ASP A 198 3.96 5.11 -22.55
N PRO A 199 3.61 3.81 -22.64
CA PRO A 199 4.13 2.74 -21.78
C PRO A 199 5.64 2.51 -21.86
N HIS A 200 6.33 3.01 -22.88
CA HIS A 200 7.79 2.91 -23.02
C HIS A 200 8.54 3.97 -22.19
N ILE A 201 7.85 5.02 -21.75
CA ILE A 201 8.43 6.05 -20.88
C ILE A 201 8.35 5.57 -19.42
N PRO A 202 9.48 5.39 -18.71
CA PRO A 202 9.49 4.74 -17.40
C PRO A 202 8.56 5.36 -16.36
N LEU A 203 8.42 6.69 -16.34
CA LEU A 203 7.54 7.38 -15.39
C LEU A 203 6.06 7.09 -15.67
N HIS A 204 5.68 6.94 -16.93
CA HIS A 204 4.32 6.61 -17.34
C HIS A 204 3.96 5.18 -16.96
N SER A 205 4.87 4.23 -17.22
CA SER A 205 4.68 2.82 -16.86
C SER A 205 4.60 2.67 -15.33
N LEU A 206 5.44 3.40 -14.59
CA LEU A 206 5.40 3.44 -13.13
C LEU A 206 4.06 3.99 -12.62
N THR A 207 3.58 5.10 -13.21
CA THR A 207 2.30 5.70 -12.84
C THR A 207 1.13 4.75 -13.11
N HIS A 208 1.18 3.99 -14.21
CA HIS A 208 0.23 2.91 -14.49
C HIS A 208 0.28 1.81 -13.44
N ALA A 209 1.48 1.37 -13.04
CA ALA A 209 1.66 0.33 -12.04
C ALA A 209 1.10 0.77 -10.68
N ILE A 210 1.35 2.02 -10.25
CA ILE A 210 0.81 2.59 -9.01
C ILE A 210 -0.72 2.68 -9.05
N ALA A 211 -1.29 3.09 -10.19
CA ALA A 211 -2.74 3.13 -10.36
C ALA A 211 -3.37 1.72 -10.29
N LYS A 212 -2.79 0.75 -11.00
CA LYS A 212 -3.22 -0.65 -10.97
C LYS A 212 -3.13 -1.24 -9.56
N LEU A 213 -2.03 -0.98 -8.85
CA LEU A 213 -1.83 -1.35 -7.46
C LEU A 213 -2.97 -0.83 -6.58
N SER A 214 -3.27 0.47 -6.68
CA SER A 214 -4.30 1.14 -5.87
C SER A 214 -5.68 0.52 -6.11
N ILE A 215 -6.08 0.36 -7.38
CA ILE A 215 -7.38 -0.20 -7.75
C ILE A 215 -7.50 -1.69 -7.33
N ALA A 216 -6.46 -2.49 -7.60
CA ALA A 216 -6.43 -3.89 -7.24
C ALA A 216 -6.53 -4.09 -5.72
N ARG A 217 -5.83 -3.27 -4.95
CA ARG A 217 -5.90 -3.27 -3.47
C ARG A 217 -7.31 -2.94 -2.97
N PHE A 218 -7.95 -1.91 -3.53
CA PHE A 218 -9.34 -1.61 -3.15
C PHE A 218 -10.27 -2.77 -3.47
N ARG A 219 -10.22 -3.32 -4.69
CA ARG A 219 -11.06 -4.48 -5.08
C ARG A 219 -10.83 -5.69 -4.17
N PHE A 220 -9.58 -5.96 -3.84
CA PHE A 220 -9.21 -7.03 -2.93
C PHE A 220 -9.80 -6.82 -1.54
N LYS A 221 -9.53 -5.67 -0.90
CA LYS A 221 -10.06 -5.37 0.44
C LYS A 221 -11.59 -5.28 0.44
N ILE A 222 -12.21 -4.86 -0.68
CA ILE A 222 -13.67 -4.79 -0.77
C ILE A 222 -14.29 -6.18 -0.68
N ARG A 223 -13.74 -7.13 -1.42
CA ARG A 223 -14.31 -8.48 -1.58
C ARG A 223 -13.76 -9.50 -0.57
N HIS A 224 -12.83 -9.10 0.27
CA HIS A 224 -12.17 -10.00 1.21
C HIS A 224 -13.16 -10.64 2.21
N PRO A 225 -13.13 -11.98 2.42
CA PRO A 225 -14.12 -12.69 3.23
C PRO A 225 -14.24 -12.21 4.67
N ARG A 226 -13.13 -11.79 5.29
CA ARG A 226 -13.08 -11.32 6.69
C ARG A 226 -13.89 -10.03 6.94
N GLY A 227 -14.32 -9.34 5.89
CA GLY A 227 -15.12 -8.12 5.97
C GLY A 227 -16.57 -8.31 5.54
N ARG A 228 -17.12 -9.54 5.46
CA ARG A 228 -18.51 -9.79 5.05
C ARG A 228 -19.39 -10.19 6.23
N LEU A 229 -20.63 -9.67 6.26
CA LEU A 229 -21.65 -10.14 7.19
C LEU A 229 -22.06 -11.53 6.67
N THR A 230 -21.69 -12.58 7.40
CA THR A 230 -22.36 -13.86 7.23
C THR A 230 -23.78 -13.68 7.73
N ALA A 231 -24.77 -13.81 6.84
CA ALA A 231 -26.14 -13.99 7.30
C ALA A 231 -26.18 -15.15 8.30
N ALA A 232 -27.16 -15.18 9.20
CA ALA A 232 -27.32 -16.20 10.25
C ALA A 232 -27.35 -17.67 9.74
N ASP A 233 -27.35 -17.88 8.44
CA ASP A 233 -27.00 -19.13 7.80
C ASP A 233 -25.48 -19.19 7.56
N ASN A 234 -24.80 -20.08 8.28
CA ASN A 234 -23.36 -20.42 8.23
C ASN A 234 -22.81 -20.85 6.85
N ASN A 235 -23.45 -20.49 5.74
CA ASN A 235 -22.99 -20.69 4.38
C ASN A 235 -22.81 -19.34 3.68
N ALA A 236 -21.67 -18.70 3.90
CA ALA A 236 -21.13 -17.79 2.89
C ALA A 236 -20.73 -18.63 1.67
N TYR A 237 -21.70 -18.95 0.81
CA TYR A 237 -21.40 -19.50 -0.51
C TYR A 237 -20.70 -18.41 -1.31
N PHE A 238 -19.38 -18.37 -1.21
CA PHE A 238 -18.53 -17.61 -2.11
C PHE A 238 -18.66 -18.29 -3.47
N THR A 239 -19.25 -17.59 -4.44
CA THR A 239 -19.38 -18.18 -5.77
C THR A 239 -18.00 -18.34 -6.39
N ARG A 240 -17.86 -19.28 -7.33
CA ARG A 240 -16.59 -19.50 -8.02
C ARG A 240 -16.12 -18.22 -8.73
N GLU A 241 -17.06 -17.47 -9.27
CA GLU A 241 -16.83 -16.19 -9.95
C GLU A 241 -16.32 -15.12 -8.99
N GLU A 242 -16.87 -15.04 -7.77
CA GLU A 242 -16.36 -14.12 -6.74
C GLU A 242 -14.93 -14.48 -6.33
N SER A 243 -14.63 -15.78 -6.24
CA SER A 243 -13.29 -16.29 -5.97
C SER A 243 -12.30 -15.96 -7.07
N ASP A 244 -12.69 -16.14 -8.32
CA ASP A 244 -11.84 -15.81 -9.46
C ASP A 244 -11.53 -14.30 -9.49
N ILE A 245 -12.52 -13.45 -9.23
CA ILE A 245 -12.30 -11.99 -9.21
C ILE A 245 -11.40 -11.56 -8.04
N LEU A 246 -11.56 -12.16 -6.86
CA LEU A 246 -10.74 -11.84 -5.70
C LEU A 246 -9.29 -12.32 -5.91
N PHE A 247 -9.10 -13.51 -6.46
CA PHE A 247 -7.79 -14.05 -6.81
C PHE A 247 -7.08 -13.17 -7.85
N GLU A 248 -7.77 -12.78 -8.94
CA GLU A 248 -7.20 -11.87 -9.94
C GLU A 248 -6.85 -10.49 -9.36
N SER A 249 -7.67 -9.96 -8.44
CA SER A 249 -7.39 -8.70 -7.75
C SER A 249 -6.16 -8.81 -6.85
N CYS A 250 -6.02 -9.92 -6.12
CA CYS A 250 -4.84 -10.21 -5.30
C CYS A 250 -3.58 -10.33 -6.16
N LEU A 251 -3.66 -11.11 -7.24
CA LEU A 251 -2.55 -11.32 -8.16
C LEU A 251 -2.09 -10.02 -8.82
N THR A 252 -3.05 -9.20 -9.27
CA THR A 252 -2.77 -7.87 -9.84
C THR A 252 -2.11 -6.95 -8.81
N TRP A 253 -2.56 -6.99 -7.55
CA TRP A 253 -1.96 -6.21 -6.47
C TRP A 253 -0.49 -6.62 -6.27
N VAL A 254 -0.23 -7.92 -6.06
CA VAL A 254 1.13 -8.43 -5.83
C VAL A 254 2.04 -8.15 -7.03
N GLN A 255 1.57 -8.42 -8.25
CA GLN A 255 2.33 -8.16 -9.48
C GLN A 255 2.67 -6.69 -9.64
N SER A 256 1.69 -5.79 -9.48
CA SER A 256 1.93 -4.34 -9.59
C SER A 256 2.91 -3.85 -8.53
N MET A 257 2.91 -4.46 -7.33
CA MET A 257 3.88 -4.13 -6.30
C MET A 257 5.30 -4.53 -6.70
N MET A 258 5.49 -5.72 -7.27
CA MET A 258 6.79 -6.17 -7.79
C MET A 258 7.25 -5.33 -8.99
N ASP A 259 6.34 -4.94 -9.87
CA ASP A 259 6.66 -4.05 -10.99
C ASP A 259 7.21 -2.71 -10.51
N ILE A 260 6.63 -2.13 -9.46
CA ILE A 260 7.08 -0.87 -8.85
C ILE A 260 8.43 -1.05 -8.13
N ARG A 261 8.58 -2.14 -7.36
CA ARG A 261 9.77 -2.34 -6.51
C ARG A 261 11.00 -2.76 -7.29
N LEU A 262 10.85 -3.74 -8.19
CA LEU A 262 11.98 -4.49 -8.77
C LEU A 262 12.20 -4.19 -10.25
N ARG A 263 11.11 -3.92 -10.97
CA ARG A 263 11.14 -3.80 -12.43
C ARG A 263 11.11 -2.35 -12.92
N SER A 264 10.89 -1.41 -12.01
CA SER A 264 10.98 0.03 -12.28
C SER A 264 12.41 0.46 -12.60
N LYS A 265 12.56 1.47 -13.45
CA LYS A 265 13.85 2.13 -13.71
C LYS A 265 14.25 3.09 -12.58
N PHE A 266 13.34 3.38 -11.67
CA PHE A 266 13.59 4.25 -10.54
C PHE A 266 13.78 3.45 -9.25
N PRO A 267 14.66 3.92 -8.35
CA PRO A 267 14.78 3.34 -7.02
C PRO A 267 13.45 3.39 -6.26
N TYR A 268 13.07 2.26 -5.66
CA TYR A 268 11.80 2.12 -4.94
C TYR A 268 11.62 3.16 -3.82
N TYR A 269 12.70 3.53 -3.12
CA TYR A 269 12.66 4.49 -2.01
C TYR A 269 12.10 5.87 -2.40
N LEU A 270 12.16 6.26 -3.68
CA LEU A 270 11.57 7.51 -4.17
C LEU A 270 10.04 7.45 -4.14
N PHE A 271 9.46 6.26 -4.21
CA PHE A 271 8.03 6.03 -4.40
C PHE A 271 7.39 5.24 -3.25
N THR A 272 8.14 4.87 -2.20
CA THR A 272 7.60 4.26 -0.97
C THR A 272 6.43 5.06 -0.42
N HIS A 273 6.56 6.40 -0.43
CA HIS A 273 5.52 7.33 -0.01
C HIS A 273 4.29 7.40 -0.94
N LEU A 274 4.30 6.71 -2.08
CA LEU A 274 3.15 6.51 -2.99
C LEU A 274 2.55 5.10 -2.89
N THR A 275 3.24 4.17 -2.23
CA THR A 275 2.82 2.78 -2.08
C THR A 275 2.39 2.46 -0.64
N THR A 276 1.96 1.22 -0.40
CA THR A 276 1.63 0.73 0.94
C THR A 276 2.60 -0.38 1.31
N ASP A 277 3.08 -0.37 2.55
CA ASP A 277 4.01 -1.38 3.05
C ASP A 277 3.24 -2.65 3.50
N SER A 278 1.91 -2.56 3.70
CA SER A 278 1.05 -3.69 4.09
C SER A 278 0.60 -4.52 2.88
N TYR A 279 1.50 -5.35 2.35
CA TYR A 279 1.21 -6.27 1.23
C TYR A 279 1.32 -7.76 1.61
N MET A 280 1.77 -8.10 2.83
CA MET A 280 1.84 -9.49 3.30
C MET A 280 0.46 -10.16 3.38
N ASP A 281 -0.59 -9.40 3.70
CA ASP A 281 -1.99 -9.87 3.63
C ASP A 281 -2.33 -10.48 2.26
N ALA A 282 -1.84 -9.86 1.19
CA ALA A 282 -2.09 -10.31 -0.17
C ALA A 282 -1.38 -11.66 -0.41
N TYR A 283 -0.11 -11.78 0.00
CA TYR A 283 0.63 -13.03 -0.13
C TYR A 283 0.04 -14.17 0.71
N ILE A 284 -0.41 -13.90 1.93
CA ILE A 284 -1.08 -14.89 2.79
C ILE A 284 -2.35 -15.42 2.11
N TYR A 285 -3.17 -14.50 1.57
CA TYR A 285 -4.36 -14.89 0.81
C TYR A 285 -3.99 -15.67 -0.46
N LEU A 286 -2.99 -15.20 -1.21
CA LEU A 286 -2.53 -15.83 -2.45
C LEU A 286 -2.09 -17.27 -2.19
N LEU A 287 -1.28 -17.51 -1.17
CA LEU A 287 -0.83 -18.85 -0.76
C LEU A 287 -2.00 -19.73 -0.32
N SER A 288 -2.97 -19.16 0.40
CA SER A 288 -4.18 -19.88 0.79
C SER A 288 -5.00 -20.33 -0.42
N GLU A 289 -5.08 -19.51 -1.47
CA GLU A 289 -5.72 -19.88 -2.73
C GLU A 289 -4.90 -20.89 -3.54
N LEU A 290 -3.56 -20.82 -3.49
CA LEU A 290 -2.67 -21.78 -4.15
C LEU A 290 -2.77 -23.20 -3.58
N ARG A 291 -3.29 -23.38 -2.36
CA ARG A 291 -3.65 -24.70 -1.81
C ARG A 291 -4.83 -25.33 -2.55
N ARG A 292 -5.72 -24.51 -3.14
CA ARG A 292 -6.94 -24.95 -3.86
C ARG A 292 -6.75 -24.89 -5.37
N ARG A 293 -6.09 -23.85 -5.87
CA ARG A 293 -5.83 -23.57 -7.29
C ARG A 293 -4.46 -24.13 -7.67
N CYS A 294 -4.43 -25.32 -8.27
CA CYS A 294 -3.18 -26.04 -8.51
C CYS A 294 -2.65 -25.99 -9.94
N SER A 295 -3.41 -25.44 -10.91
CA SER A 295 -3.05 -25.47 -12.34
C SER A 295 -3.43 -24.19 -13.08
N GLY A 296 -2.70 -23.89 -14.16
CA GLY A 296 -2.97 -22.79 -15.09
C GLY A 296 -1.95 -21.65 -15.02
N ASP A 297 -1.91 -20.80 -16.04
CA ASP A 297 -0.91 -19.74 -16.20
C ASP A 297 -0.91 -18.75 -15.03
N ARG A 298 -2.08 -18.47 -14.47
CA ARG A 298 -2.23 -17.60 -13.29
C ARG A 298 -1.61 -18.19 -12.03
N VAL A 299 -1.69 -19.51 -11.85
CA VAL A 299 -1.06 -20.23 -10.74
C VAL A 299 0.47 -20.22 -10.90
N ALA A 300 0.96 -20.41 -12.13
CA ALA A 300 2.39 -20.31 -12.43
C ALA A 300 2.93 -18.89 -12.12
N LEU A 301 2.21 -17.85 -12.55
CA LEU A 301 2.56 -16.46 -12.23
C LEU A 301 2.56 -16.19 -10.72
N ALA A 302 1.57 -16.71 -9.99
CA ALA A 302 1.51 -16.55 -8.54
C ALA A 302 2.73 -17.18 -7.84
N TRP A 303 3.15 -18.39 -8.23
CA TRP A 303 4.37 -19.00 -7.70
C TRP A 303 5.64 -18.23 -8.05
N GLN A 304 5.74 -17.66 -9.25
CA GLN A 304 6.84 -16.78 -9.62
C GLN A 304 6.91 -15.55 -8.70
N LEU A 305 5.76 -14.92 -8.42
CA LEU A 305 5.71 -13.75 -7.52
C LEU A 305 6.09 -14.11 -6.08
N VAL A 306 5.70 -15.30 -5.60
CA VAL A 306 6.15 -15.81 -4.29
C VAL A 306 7.66 -16.02 -4.29
N GLU A 307 8.25 -16.60 -5.34
CA GLU A 307 9.69 -16.76 -5.44
C GLU A 307 10.43 -15.40 -5.43
N GLU A 308 9.92 -14.42 -6.17
CA GLU A 308 10.47 -13.05 -6.18
C GLU A 308 10.44 -12.42 -4.77
N LEU A 309 9.35 -12.61 -4.00
CA LEU A 309 9.27 -12.17 -2.61
C LEU A 309 10.40 -12.76 -1.74
N PHE A 310 10.62 -14.07 -1.81
CA PHE A 310 11.65 -14.75 -1.02
C PHE A 310 13.08 -14.36 -1.44
N ASN A 311 13.28 -13.93 -2.68
CA ASN A 311 14.57 -13.42 -3.13
C ASN A 311 14.83 -12.00 -2.61
N GLU A 312 13.79 -11.17 -2.52
CA GLU A 312 13.88 -9.83 -1.95
C GLU A 312 14.02 -9.81 -0.43
N HIS A 313 13.43 -10.80 0.24
CA HIS A 313 13.38 -10.87 1.71
C HIS A 313 14.00 -12.18 2.22
N PRO A 314 15.34 -12.33 2.22
CA PRO A 314 16.02 -13.51 2.76
C PRO A 314 15.67 -13.83 4.22
N GLU A 315 15.27 -12.81 4.99
CA GLU A 315 14.76 -12.91 6.34
C GLU A 315 13.50 -13.78 6.46
N LEU A 316 12.71 -13.95 5.39
CA LEU A 316 11.60 -14.91 5.39
C LEU A 316 12.06 -16.37 5.52
N ILE A 317 13.34 -16.66 5.23
CA ILE A 317 13.95 -17.99 5.40
C ILE A 317 14.78 -18.03 6.68
N TYR A 318 15.65 -17.03 6.86
CA TYR A 318 16.68 -17.08 7.89
C TYR A 318 16.35 -16.26 9.13
N GLY A 319 15.27 -15.48 9.12
CA GLY A 319 14.83 -14.70 10.26
C GLY A 319 14.38 -15.59 11.42
N ASP A 320 14.38 -15.03 12.64
CA ASP A 320 14.05 -15.75 13.87
C ASP A 320 12.75 -15.24 14.50
N ASP A 321 11.79 -14.86 13.67
CA ASP A 321 10.48 -14.34 14.07
C ASP A 321 9.38 -15.40 13.86
N ASP A 322 8.40 -15.43 14.77
CA ASP A 322 7.26 -16.36 14.70
C ASP A 322 6.42 -16.16 13.44
N PHE A 323 6.36 -14.92 12.92
CA PHE A 323 5.77 -14.60 11.62
C PHE A 323 6.40 -15.43 10.51
N TYR A 324 7.72 -15.41 10.39
CA TYR A 324 8.43 -16.05 9.29
C TYR A 324 8.28 -17.55 9.36
N ALA A 325 8.28 -18.10 10.57
CA ALA A 325 8.02 -19.51 10.79
C ALA A 325 6.60 -19.88 10.30
N ALA A 326 5.56 -19.15 10.73
CA ALA A 326 4.19 -19.41 10.31
C ALA A 326 3.97 -19.20 8.80
N PHE A 327 4.55 -18.14 8.24
CA PHE A 327 4.48 -17.84 6.81
C PHE A 327 5.21 -18.91 5.98
N GLY A 328 6.39 -19.33 6.41
CA GLY A 328 7.14 -20.43 5.80
C GLY A 328 6.34 -21.74 5.82
N ASP A 329 5.64 -22.03 6.91
CA ASP A 329 4.78 -23.22 7.04
C ASP A 329 3.63 -23.20 6.05
N LEU A 330 2.99 -22.04 5.88
CA LEU A 330 1.93 -21.84 4.89
C LEU A 330 2.45 -22.05 3.46
N VAL A 331 3.66 -21.56 3.14
CA VAL A 331 4.29 -21.73 1.82
C VAL A 331 4.59 -23.20 1.54
N LEU A 332 5.17 -23.92 2.51
CA LEU A 332 5.49 -25.33 2.36
C LEU A 332 4.22 -26.17 2.19
N ASP A 333 3.16 -25.88 2.96
CA ASP A 333 1.87 -26.56 2.84
C ASP A 333 1.22 -26.31 1.46
N ALA A 334 1.21 -25.06 0.99
CA ALA A 334 0.71 -24.72 -0.34
C ALA A 334 1.49 -25.43 -1.45
N TRP A 335 2.83 -25.52 -1.32
CA TRP A 335 3.66 -26.21 -2.28
C TRP A 335 3.43 -27.71 -2.32
N GLU A 336 3.22 -28.36 -1.16
CA GLU A 336 2.92 -29.78 -1.09
C GLU A 336 1.65 -30.12 -1.87
N HIS A 337 0.58 -29.36 -1.68
CA HIS A 337 -0.68 -29.51 -2.43
C HIS A 337 -0.48 -29.31 -3.94
N HIS A 338 0.19 -28.22 -4.33
CA HIS A 338 0.49 -27.93 -5.73
C HIS A 338 1.32 -29.05 -6.39
N SER A 339 2.37 -29.53 -5.71
CA SER A 339 3.25 -30.59 -6.21
C SER A 339 2.53 -31.93 -6.38
N HIS A 340 1.54 -32.21 -5.53
CA HIS A 340 0.75 -33.43 -5.60
C HIS A 340 -0.19 -33.43 -6.80
N GLU A 341 -0.85 -32.31 -7.10
CA GLU A 341 -1.73 -32.18 -8.27
C GLU A 341 -0.96 -32.15 -9.59
N LEU A 342 0.23 -31.53 -9.63
CA LEU A 342 1.11 -31.59 -10.80
C LEU A 342 1.54 -33.03 -11.14
N LYS A 343 1.76 -33.88 -10.12
CA LYS A 343 2.09 -35.30 -10.29
C LYS A 343 0.91 -36.13 -10.83
N LYS A 344 -0.33 -35.71 -10.58
CA LYS A 344 -1.55 -36.40 -11.06
C LYS A 344 -1.94 -36.04 -12.49
N SER A 345 -1.45 -34.91 -13.02
CA SER A 345 -1.85 -34.44 -14.34
C SER A 345 -1.27 -35.32 -15.47
N PRO A 346 -2.09 -35.79 -16.43
CA PRO A 346 -1.66 -36.69 -17.50
C PRO A 346 -0.75 -35.94 -18.48
N GLY A 347 0.56 -36.06 -18.25
CA GLY A 347 1.63 -35.32 -18.95
C GLY A 347 2.82 -34.99 -18.03
N GLY A 348 2.66 -35.09 -16.71
CA GLY A 348 3.63 -34.66 -15.70
C GLY A 348 4.58 -35.75 -15.16
N LEU A 349 4.89 -36.81 -15.92
CA LEU A 349 6.04 -37.68 -15.59
C LEU A 349 7.34 -37.04 -16.12
N GLY A 350 7.75 -35.95 -15.47
CA GLY A 350 9.00 -35.26 -15.74
C GLY A 350 9.25 -34.22 -14.67
N PHE A 351 10.01 -34.59 -13.64
CA PHE A 351 10.57 -33.74 -12.58
C PHE A 351 9.86 -32.40 -12.35
N VAL A 352 8.84 -32.37 -11.48
CA VAL A 352 8.44 -31.12 -10.82
C VAL A 352 9.67 -30.64 -10.04
N THR A 353 10.45 -29.76 -10.67
CA THR A 353 11.69 -29.25 -10.09
C THR A 353 11.28 -28.33 -8.96
N LYS A 354 11.65 -28.70 -7.73
CA LYS A 354 11.34 -27.91 -6.55
C LYS A 354 12.05 -26.55 -6.69
N PRO A 355 11.34 -25.42 -6.59
CA PRO A 355 11.95 -24.11 -6.63
C PRO A 355 13.01 -23.96 -5.53
N ARG A 356 14.11 -23.28 -5.85
CA ARG A 356 15.28 -23.17 -4.95
C ARG A 356 14.94 -22.52 -3.62
N PHE A 357 14.00 -21.57 -3.59
CA PHE A 357 13.59 -20.92 -2.34
C PHE A 357 12.87 -21.91 -1.40
N ILE A 358 12.10 -22.86 -1.95
CA ILE A 358 11.40 -23.90 -1.18
C ILE A 358 12.39 -24.95 -0.67
N GLU A 359 13.44 -25.27 -1.44
CA GLU A 359 14.54 -26.11 -0.96
C GLU A 359 15.26 -25.48 0.23
N ARG A 360 15.64 -24.21 0.10
CA ARG A 360 16.28 -23.44 1.18
C ARG A 360 15.41 -23.35 2.43
N LEU A 361 14.14 -23.02 2.28
CA LEU A 361 13.18 -22.94 3.38
C LEU A 361 13.02 -24.29 4.10
N TYR A 362 12.92 -25.38 3.35
CA TYR A 362 12.82 -26.72 3.92
C TYR A 362 14.10 -27.14 4.66
N HIS A 363 15.27 -26.85 4.10
CA HIS A 363 16.56 -27.15 4.72
C HIS A 363 16.76 -26.37 6.03
N GLU A 364 16.46 -25.07 6.03
CA GLU A 364 16.59 -24.24 7.22
C GLU A 364 15.69 -24.73 8.36
N LYS A 365 14.45 -25.09 8.03
CA LYS A 365 13.49 -25.59 9.02
C LYS A 365 13.91 -26.94 9.63
N THR A 366 14.38 -27.87 8.80
CA THR A 366 14.89 -29.17 9.27
C THR A 366 16.14 -29.02 10.14
N THR A 367 17.00 -28.05 9.83
CA THR A 367 18.21 -27.78 10.61
C THR A 367 17.90 -27.16 11.98
N ARG A 368 16.89 -26.28 12.06
CA ARG A 368 16.49 -25.61 13.32
C ARG A 368 15.64 -26.48 14.26
N GLY A 369 15.21 -27.67 13.85
CA GLY A 369 14.43 -28.58 14.68
C GLY A 369 13.08 -28.04 15.15
N ARG A 370 12.55 -26.97 14.52
CA ARG A 370 11.26 -26.39 14.90
C ARG A 370 10.13 -27.33 14.45
N PRO A 371 9.26 -27.81 15.35
CA PRO A 371 8.09 -28.59 14.95
C PRO A 371 7.22 -27.75 13.99
N ARG A 372 6.55 -28.40 13.03
CA ARG A 372 5.47 -27.74 12.27
C ARG A 372 4.50 -27.13 13.29
N TYR A 373 4.10 -25.87 13.10
CA TYR A 373 2.92 -25.39 13.82
C TYR A 373 1.75 -26.25 13.37
N SER A 374 1.38 -27.22 14.20
CA SER A 374 0.34 -28.20 13.91
C SER A 374 -1.06 -27.59 13.88
N ASN A 375 -1.19 -26.33 14.32
CA ASN A 375 -2.39 -25.51 14.21
C ASN A 375 -2.07 -24.22 13.44
N LEU A 376 -1.76 -24.32 12.16
CA LEU A 376 -2.06 -23.19 11.26
C LEU A 376 -3.57 -22.95 11.38
N PRO A 377 -4.07 -21.74 11.73
CA PRO A 377 -5.49 -21.48 11.70
C PRO A 377 -5.99 -21.85 10.30
N SER A 378 -6.82 -22.88 10.24
CA SER A 378 -7.42 -23.27 8.98
C SER A 378 -8.29 -22.08 8.56
N PHE A 379 -7.91 -21.39 7.48
CA PHE A 379 -8.82 -20.49 6.76
C PHE A 379 -9.98 -21.28 6.09
N SER A 380 -10.30 -22.47 6.61
CA SER A 380 -11.28 -23.41 6.08
C SER A 380 -12.20 -24.04 7.13
N ASP A 381 -12.05 -23.79 8.44
CA ASP A 381 -13.06 -24.26 9.41
C ASP A 381 -13.76 -23.12 10.14
N SER A 382 -14.71 -22.50 9.45
CA SER A 382 -15.85 -21.84 10.08
C SER A 382 -16.88 -22.86 10.63
N ARG A 383 -16.43 -24.02 11.11
CA ARG A 383 -17.32 -25.14 11.46
C ARG A 383 -17.39 -25.52 12.94
N GLU A 384 -16.47 -25.11 13.79
CA GLU A 384 -16.58 -25.41 15.22
C GLU A 384 -16.05 -24.26 16.08
N LEU A 385 -16.91 -23.29 16.37
CA LEU A 385 -16.77 -22.39 17.53
C LEU A 385 -18.18 -22.06 18.04
N GLY A 386 -18.91 -23.13 18.37
CA GLY A 386 -20.13 -23.08 19.15
C GLY A 386 -19.82 -23.54 20.57
N GLY A 387 -19.72 -22.59 21.49
CA GLY A 387 -19.63 -22.85 22.93
C GLY A 387 -18.25 -22.54 23.51
N LEU A 388 -18.08 -21.31 24.00
CA LEU A 388 -17.74 -21.02 25.40
C LEU A 388 -17.67 -19.49 25.57
N GLU A 389 -18.52 -19.00 26.46
CA GLU A 389 -18.53 -17.63 27.00
C GLU A 389 -17.27 -17.35 27.86
N PRO A 390 -17.02 -16.08 28.23
CA PRO A 390 -15.69 -15.48 28.19
C PRO A 390 -14.84 -15.81 29.41
N GLN A 391 -13.60 -16.23 29.15
CA GLN A 391 -12.51 -16.04 30.11
C GLN A 391 -11.39 -15.26 29.41
N ASP A 392 -11.11 -14.10 30.00
CA ASP A 392 -9.89 -13.33 29.78
C ASP A 392 -8.67 -14.25 29.85
N GLU A 393 -7.85 -14.23 28.80
CA GLU A 393 -6.40 -14.01 28.88
C GLU A 393 -5.78 -14.08 27.46
N ASN A 394 -5.39 -12.89 26.97
CA ASN A 394 -4.14 -12.65 26.25
C ASN A 394 -3.88 -13.08 24.79
N ASP A 395 -4.85 -13.53 23.97
CA ASP A 395 -4.48 -14.14 22.67
C ASP A 395 -5.20 -13.63 21.39
N SER A 396 -5.35 -12.31 21.22
CA SER A 396 -5.91 -11.75 19.97
C SER A 396 -5.36 -10.38 19.59
N ASN A 397 -4.04 -10.20 19.70
CA ASN A 397 -3.41 -8.94 19.32
C ASN A 397 -2.87 -8.98 17.88
N TRP A 398 -3.74 -8.68 16.90
CA TRP A 398 -3.36 -8.42 15.49
C TRP A 398 -2.43 -7.20 15.31
N LEU A 399 -2.06 -6.52 16.40
CA LEU A 399 -1.04 -5.47 16.46
C LEU A 399 0.39 -5.99 16.24
N TYR A 400 0.64 -7.29 16.35
CA TYR A 400 1.96 -7.88 16.15
C TYR A 400 2.46 -7.81 14.69
N TRP A 401 1.54 -7.75 13.71
CA TRP A 401 1.89 -7.93 12.29
C TRP A 401 2.19 -6.62 11.52
N GLU A 402 1.96 -5.44 12.10
CA GLU A 402 2.24 -4.14 11.46
C GLU A 402 3.62 -3.56 11.83
N GLU A 403 4.24 -3.99 12.94
CA GLU A 403 5.58 -3.52 13.36
C GLU A 403 6.73 -4.02 12.45
N PHE A 404 6.43 -4.99 11.58
CA PHE A 404 7.40 -5.74 10.79
C PHE A 404 8.15 -4.91 9.72
N LEU A 405 7.56 -3.84 9.19
CA LEU A 405 8.11 -3.08 8.05
C LEU A 405 9.05 -1.94 8.46
N ARG A 406 9.61 -2.00 9.67
CA ARG A 406 10.47 -0.94 10.26
C ARG A 406 11.98 -1.15 10.07
N LEU A 407 12.40 -2.12 9.26
CA LEU A 407 13.83 -2.36 8.94
C LEU A 407 14.25 -1.72 7.62
#